data_AF-A0A838UYB5-F1
#
_entry.id   AF-A0A838UYB5-F1
#
_cell.length_a   1.000
_cell.length_b   1.000
_cell.length_c   1.000
_cell.angle_alpha   90.00
_cell.angle_beta   90.00
_cell.angle_gamma   90.00
#
_symmetry.space_group_name_H-M   'P 1'
#
loop_
_entity.id
_entity.type
_entity.pdbx_description
1 polymer ?
#
loop_
_entity_poly.entity_id
_entity_poly.type
_entity_poly.pdbx_seq_one_letter_code
_entity_poly.pdbx_strand_id
1 'polypeptide(L)' 'DIRYSLRHVGVTQYDETGGSIGKRYRRQDEIGTPYCVTVDFDSLEDNQVTIRDRDTTEQRRIPIAELPDLVARELRG' A
#
# COMPACT_ATOMS: atom_id res chain seq x y z
N ASP A 1 -6.14 -11.76 -4.92
CA ASP A 1 -5.72 -11.44 -3.54
C ASP A 1 -4.49 -10.52 -3.61
N ILE A 2 -4.64 -9.28 -3.13
CA ILE A 2 -3.60 -8.24 -3.18
C ILE A 2 -2.36 -8.67 -2.41
N ARG A 3 -2.54 -9.22 -1.20
CA ARG A 3 -1.43 -9.67 -0.37
C ARG A 3 -0.64 -10.77 -1.05
N TYR A 4 -1.32 -11.71 -1.70
CA TYR A 4 -0.67 -12.77 -2.46
C TYR A 4 0.14 -12.22 -3.65
N SER A 5 -0.40 -11.22 -4.37
CA SER A 5 0.30 -10.60 -5.50
C SER A 5 1.62 -9.91 -5.10
N LEU A 6 1.66 -9.34 -3.90
CA LEU A 6 2.84 -8.61 -3.40
C LEU A 6 3.89 -9.49 -2.71
N ARG A 7 3.60 -10.77 -2.41
CA ARG A 7 4.55 -11.69 -1.77
C ARG A 7 5.84 -11.92 -2.56
N HIS A 8 5.79 -11.77 -3.88
CA HIS A 8 6.94 -11.93 -4.77
C HIS A 8 7.72 -10.62 -4.97
N VAL A 9 7.18 -9.50 -4.47
CA VAL A 9 7.74 -8.17 -4.61
C VAL A 9 8.61 -7.82 -3.40
N GLY A 10 8.13 -8.15 -2.19
CA GLY A 10 8.85 -7.88 -0.95
C GLY A 10 8.11 -8.39 0.29
N VAL A 11 8.64 -8.05 1.46
CA VAL A 11 7.99 -8.36 2.74
C VAL A 11 6.74 -7.49 2.90
N THR A 12 5.59 -8.12 3.11
CA THR A 12 4.30 -7.44 3.26
C THR A 12 3.72 -7.69 4.65
N GLN A 13 3.25 -6.63 5.31
CA GLN A 13 2.46 -6.72 6.53
C GLN A 13 1.04 -6.24 6.27
N TYR A 14 0.06 -6.99 6.75
CA TYR A 14 -1.34 -6.58 6.72
C TYR A 14 -1.69 -5.94 8.07
N ASP A 15 -2.18 -4.70 8.05
CA ASP A 15 -2.56 -3.94 9.24
C ASP A 15 -4.05 -3.60 9.22
N GLU A 16 -4.85 -4.42 9.92
CA GLU A 16 -6.27 -4.17 10.17
C GLU A 16 -6.53 -3.49 11.53
N THR A 17 -5.48 -3.07 12.24
CA THR A 17 -5.60 -2.52 13.59
C THR A 17 -6.60 -1.36 13.61
N GLY A 18 -7.50 -1.35 14.60
CA GLY A 18 -8.48 -0.28 14.77
C GLY A 18 -7.84 1.12 14.82
N GLY A 19 -8.62 2.13 14.41
CA GLY A 19 -8.20 3.54 14.36
C GLY A 19 -8.27 4.12 12.95
N SER A 20 -7.99 5.42 12.83
CA SER A 20 -7.99 6.09 11.53
C SER A 20 -6.80 5.66 10.68
N ILE A 21 -6.96 5.75 9.36
CA ILE A 21 -5.91 5.43 8.39
C ILE A 21 -4.61 6.21 8.62
N GLY A 22 -4.71 7.49 9.01
CA GLY A 22 -3.54 8.30 9.35
C GLY A 22 -2.74 7.76 10.55
N LYS A 23 -3.40 7.15 11.54
CA LYS A 23 -2.70 6.47 12.65
C LYS A 23 -1.96 5.22 12.18
N ARG A 24 -2.50 4.50 11.19
CA ARG A 24 -1.86 3.32 10.59
C ARG A 24 -0.62 3.73 9.79
N TYR A 25 -0.74 4.74 8.92
CA TYR A 25 0.39 5.29 8.17
C TYR A 25 1.51 5.72 9.11
N ARG A 26 1.20 6.46 10.19
CA ARG A 26 2.22 6.87 11.16
C ARG A 26 2.98 5.69 11.77
N ARG A 27 2.31 4.61 12.16
CA ARG A 27 2.98 3.42 12.71
C ARG A 27 3.89 2.75 11.68
N GLN A 28 3.44 2.69 10.43
CA GLN A 28 4.21 2.13 9.32
C GLN A 28 5.42 3.01 8.97
N ASP A 29 5.26 4.33 9.00
CA ASP A 29 6.33 5.30 8.84
C ASP A 29 7.38 5.14 9.95
N GLU A 30 6.94 4.97 11.21
CA GLU A 30 7.81 4.79 12.40
C GLU A 30 8.67 3.51 12.32
N ILE A 31 8.21 2.45 11.65
CA ILE A 31 8.97 1.20 11.44
C ILE A 31 9.67 1.13 10.09
N GLY A 32 9.61 2.21 9.30
CA GLY A 32 10.34 2.34 8.05
C GLY A 32 9.72 1.65 6.84
N THR A 33 8.42 1.33 6.87
CA THR A 33 7.72 0.80 5.69
C THR A 33 7.68 1.85 4.57
N PRO A 34 8.29 1.60 3.40
CA PRO A 34 8.42 2.62 2.35
C PRO A 34 7.10 2.94 1.65
N TYR A 35 6.25 1.93 1.44
CA TYR A 35 4.98 2.07 0.73
C TYR A 35 3.83 1.44 1.52
N CYS A 36 2.74 2.19 1.69
CA CYS A 36 1.50 1.70 2.28
C CYS A 36 0.44 1.55 1.20
N VAL A 37 -0.24 0.40 1.17
CA VAL A 37 -1.36 0.14 0.25
C VAL A 37 -2.65 0.11 1.06
N THR A 38 -3.61 0.92 0.64
CA THR A 38 -4.92 1.04 1.26
C THR A 38 -5.97 0.46 0.34
N VAL A 39 -6.78 -0.44 0.92
CA VAL A 39 -7.99 -0.99 0.32
C VAL A 39 -9.16 -0.44 1.14
N ASP A 40 -9.98 0.41 0.53
CA ASP A 40 -11.19 0.99 1.11
C ASP A 40 -12.45 0.35 0.53
N PHE A 41 -13.64 0.82 0.91
CA PHE A 41 -14.90 0.29 0.39
C PHE A 41 -15.03 0.54 -1.12
N ASP A 42 -14.60 1.71 -1.60
CA ASP A 42 -14.64 2.06 -3.01
C ASP A 42 -13.75 1.13 -3.86
N SER A 43 -12.63 0.67 -3.29
CA SER A 43 -11.71 -0.29 -3.90
C SER A 43 -12.39 -1.61 -4.29
N LEU A 44 -13.43 -2.00 -3.55
CA LEU A 44 -14.22 -3.20 -3.83
C LEU A 44 -15.16 -3.03 -5.03
N GLU A 45 -15.52 -1.79 -5.36
CA GLU A 45 -16.39 -1.46 -6.48
C GLU A 45 -15.60 -1.16 -7.75
N ASP A 46 -14.49 -0.42 -7.64
CA ASP A 46 -13.75 0.11 -8.79
C ASP A 46 -12.46 -0.66 -9.12
N ASN A 47 -12.10 -1.67 -8.33
CA ASN A 47 -10.85 -2.45 -8.47
C ASN A 47 -9.58 -1.58 -8.47
N GLN A 48 -9.60 -0.45 -7.77
CA GLN A 48 -8.44 0.41 -7.55
C GLN A 48 -8.00 0.37 -6.10
N VAL A 49 -6.75 0.75 -5.85
CA VAL A 49 -6.19 0.89 -4.51
C VAL A 49 -5.42 2.18 -4.40
N THR A 50 -5.29 2.68 -3.17
CA THR A 50 -4.46 3.86 -2.90
C THR A 50 -3.10 3.42 -2.39
N ILE A 51 -2.03 3.77 -3.10
CA ILE A 51 -0.66 3.63 -2.64
C ILE A 51 -0.17 4.96 -2.06
N ARG A 52 0.46 4.92 -0.89
CA ARG A 52 1.11 6.06 -0.25
C ARG A 52 2.62 5.82 -0.16
N ASP A 53 3.38 6.83 -0.54
CA ASP A 53 4.83 6.90 -0.36
C ASP A 53 5.15 7.55 1.00
N ARG A 54 6.03 6.93 1.78
CA ARG A 54 6.44 7.43 3.11
C ARG A 54 7.23 8.74 3.01
N ASP A 55 8.17 8.82 2.08
CA ASP A 55 9.17 9.89 2.02
C ASP A 55 8.58 11.16 1.41
N THR A 56 7.76 11.02 0.37
CA THR A 56 7.09 12.15 -0.28
C THR A 56 5.73 12.48 0.33
N THR A 57 5.14 11.55 1.08
CA THR A 57 3.75 11.59 1.60
C THR A 57 2.68 11.62 0.51
N GLU A 58 3.05 11.44 -0.76
CA GLU A 58 2.12 11.43 -1.89
C GLU A 58 1.23 10.18 -1.86
N GLN A 59 -0.01 10.36 -2.33
CA GLN A 59 -1.00 9.30 -2.47
C GLN A 59 -1.43 9.20 -3.92
N ARG A 60 -1.41 7.99 -4.48
CA ARG A 60 -1.81 7.70 -5.86
C ARG A 60 -2.87 6.60 -5.86
N ARG A 61 -4.00 6.83 -6.54
CA ARG A 61 -5.01 5.78 -6.79
C ARG A 61 -4.66 5.09 -8.10
N ILE A 62 -4.47 3.78 -8.06
CA ILE A 62 -4.03 2.97 -9.20
C ILE A 62 -4.89 1.70 -9.32
N PRO A 63 -5.00 1.10 -10.50
CA PRO A 63 -5.60 -0.22 -10.66
C PRO A 63 -4.86 -1.28 -9.83
N ILE A 64 -5.61 -2.19 -9.19
CA ILE A 64 -5.03 -3.30 -8.41
C ILE A 64 -4.05 -4.13 -9.27
N ALA A 65 -4.35 -4.27 -10.58
CA ALA A 65 -3.52 -5.02 -11.51
C ALA A 65 -2.12 -4.41 -11.70
N GLU A 66 -1.97 -3.08 -11.57
CA GLU A 66 -0.69 -2.37 -11.77
C GLU A 66 0.15 -2.31 -10.48
N LEU A 67 -0.48 -2.60 -9.33
CA LEU A 67 0.15 -2.45 -8.02
C LEU A 67 1.47 -3.24 -7.87
N PRO A 68 1.56 -4.54 -8.24
CA PRO A 68 2.80 -5.29 -8.01
C PRO A 68 3.98 -4.74 -8.82
N ASP A 69 3.74 -4.36 -10.07
CA ASP A 69 4.76 -3.81 -10.95
C ASP A 69 5.23 -2.44 -10.49
N LEU A 70 4.30 -1.59 -10.04
CA LEU A 70 4.64 -0.29 -9.47
C LEU A 70 5.52 -0.46 -8.24
N VAL A 71 5.09 -1.25 -7.25
CA VAL A 71 5.86 -1.44 -6.00
C VAL A 71 7.21 -2.09 -6.28
N ALA A 72 7.28 -3.06 -7.21
CA ALA A 72 8.54 -3.70 -7.58
C ALA A 72 9.54 -2.71 -8.21
N ARG A 73 9.05 -1.80 -9.06
CA ARG A 73 9.89 -0.76 -9.67
C ARG A 73 10.41 0.21 -8.61
N GLU A 74 9.52 0.68 -7.75
CA GLU A 74 9.80 1.71 -6.75
C GLU A 74 10.70 1.19 -5.60
N LEU A 75 10.71 -0.12 -5.31
CA LEU A 75 11.61 -0.74 -4.33
C LEU A 75 13.00 -1.10 -4.88
N ARG A 76 13.17 -1.14 -6.21
CA ARG A 76 14.44 -1.47 -6.87
C ARG A 76 15.26 -0.24 -7.24
N GLY A 77 14.66 0.96 -7.21
CA GLY A 77 15.34 2.24 -7.37
C GLY A 77 16.08 2.63 -6.11
#